data_AF-A0A1Z4RXC2-F1
#
_entry.id   AF-A0A1Z4RXC2-F1
#
_cell.length_a   1.000
_cell.length_b   1.000
_cell.length_c   1.000
_cell.angle_alpha   90.00
_cell.angle_beta   90.00
_cell.angle_gamma   90.00
#
_symmetry.space_group_name_H-M   'P 1'
#
loop_
_entity.id
_entity.type
_entity.pdbx_description
1 polymer ?
#
loop_
_entity_poly.entity_id
_entity_poly.type
_entity_poly.pdbx_seq_one_letter_code
_entity_poly.pdbx_strand_id
1 'polypeptide(L)'
;MIKNQETDECGLVAFNKEQLVQEAETEIREARKTIDYNTVEFKLEYFIDKISQQEIDDNLHWNEEKQSYFIESLMLGLPILAIVFKEKNSNDWDKLNSIEQIIDGKQRLLTALNFINNNLQLSNLKQLETLNGFKFEDLMLSRQSKFKRISVRAFAVAPKSDLSVWREYR
;
A
#
# COMPACT_ATOMS: atom_id res chain seq x y z
N MET A 1 47.14 -33.74 37.67
CA MET A 1 45.75 -33.28 37.89
C MET A 1 45.45 -32.24 36.83
N ILE A 2 44.53 -32.58 35.94
CA ILE A 2 44.17 -31.83 34.74
C ILE A 2 43.33 -30.61 35.20
N LYS A 3 43.78 -29.39 34.87
CA LYS A 3 42.96 -28.18 35.06
C LYS A 3 41.96 -28.09 33.92
N ASN A 4 40.68 -28.00 34.29
CA ASN A 4 39.54 -27.80 33.42
C ASN A 4 39.75 -26.64 32.44
N GLN A 5 39.53 -26.90 31.15
CA GLN A 5 39.18 -25.87 30.18
C GLN A 5 37.65 -25.80 30.16
N GLU A 6 37.08 -24.91 30.97
CA GLU A 6 35.76 -24.35 30.64
C GLU A 6 36.01 -23.39 29.49
N THR A 7 35.67 -23.84 28.28
CA THR A 7 35.59 -22.97 27.11
C THR A 7 34.22 -22.31 27.18
N ASP A 8 34.21 -21.00 27.42
CA ASP A 8 32.99 -20.18 27.48
C ASP A 8 32.23 -20.28 26.14
N GLU A 9 31.22 -21.14 26.09
CA GLU A 9 30.29 -21.26 24.95
C GLU A 9 29.63 -19.91 24.60
N CYS A 10 29.49 -19.01 25.58
CA CYS A 10 28.93 -17.67 25.38
C CYS A 10 29.79 -16.78 24.45
N GLY A 11 31.12 -16.92 24.50
CA GLY A 11 32.05 -16.13 23.68
C GLY A 11 32.08 -16.56 22.21
N LEU A 12 32.02 -17.87 21.95
CA LEU A 12 31.94 -18.43 20.59
C LEU A 12 30.60 -18.10 19.90
N VAL A 13 29.49 -18.10 20.64
CA VAL A 13 28.17 -17.74 20.12
C VAL A 13 28.07 -16.23 19.83
N ALA A 14 28.63 -15.38 20.70
CA ALA A 14 28.68 -13.93 20.49
C ALA A 14 29.54 -13.56 19.26
N PHE A 15 30.71 -14.18 19.11
CA PHE A 15 31.61 -13.98 17.97
C PHE A 15 30.95 -14.39 16.62
N ASN A 16 30.23 -15.52 16.61
CA ASN A 16 29.50 -15.99 15.44
C ASN A 16 28.36 -15.03 15.06
N LYS A 17 27.66 -14.47 16.06
CA LYS A 17 26.60 -13.50 15.81
C LYS A 17 27.11 -12.18 15.24
N GLU A 18 28.24 -11.67 15.73
CA GLU A 18 28.85 -10.44 15.19
C GLU A 18 29.29 -10.63 13.74
N GLN A 19 29.88 -11.78 13.40
CA GLN A 19 30.25 -12.10 12.04
C GLN A 19 29.03 -12.17 11.11
N LEU A 20 27.95 -12.84 11.55
CA LEU A 20 26.69 -12.91 10.80
C LEU A 20 26.04 -11.54 10.59
N VAL A 21 26.14 -10.62 11.56
CA VAL A 21 25.66 -9.24 11.39
C VAL A 21 26.46 -8.51 10.32
N GLN A 22 27.79 -8.65 10.28
CA GLN A 22 28.62 -8.01 9.26
C GLN A 22 28.39 -8.57 7.85
N GLU A 23 28.18 -9.88 7.75
CA GLU A 23 27.80 -10.55 6.50
C GLU A 23 26.43 -10.04 6.02
N ALA A 24 25.44 -9.97 6.91
CA ALA A 24 24.11 -9.44 6.59
C ALA A 24 24.14 -7.96 6.17
N GLU A 25 24.91 -7.10 6.85
CA GLU A 25 25.06 -5.69 6.47
C GLU A 25 25.72 -5.53 5.09
N THR A 26 26.67 -6.41 4.76
CA THR A 26 27.30 -6.43 3.43
C THR A 26 26.29 -6.85 2.37
N GLU A 27 25.54 -7.93 2.60
CA GLU A 27 24.50 -8.41 1.70
C GLU A 27 23.42 -7.34 1.45
N ILE A 28 22.92 -6.69 2.51
CA ILE A 28 21.92 -5.61 2.41
C ILE A 28 22.44 -4.47 1.54
N ARG A 29 23.70 -4.05 1.77
CA ARG A 29 24.31 -2.94 1.02
C ARG A 29 24.47 -3.28 -0.46
N GLU A 30 24.88 -4.50 -0.78
CA GLU A 30 25.10 -4.96 -2.16
C GLU A 30 23.78 -5.22 -2.89
N ALA A 31 22.76 -5.76 -2.20
CA ALA A 31 21.44 -6.00 -2.77
C ALA A 31 20.60 -4.73 -2.94
N ARG A 32 20.94 -3.64 -2.22
CA ARG A 32 20.19 -2.38 -2.27
C ARG A 32 20.24 -1.75 -3.67
N LYS A 33 19.10 -1.79 -4.35
CA LYS A 33 18.94 -1.15 -5.66
C LYS A 33 18.58 0.33 -5.51
N THR A 34 19.09 1.15 -6.43
CA THR A 34 18.69 2.56 -6.51
C THR A 34 17.37 2.65 -7.27
N ILE A 35 16.32 3.08 -6.58
CA ILE A 35 15.00 3.36 -7.19
C ILE A 35 14.84 4.87 -7.24
N ASP A 36 14.77 5.42 -8.44
CA ASP A 36 14.42 6.82 -8.69
C ASP A 36 12.88 6.94 -8.68
N TYR A 37 12.35 7.76 -7.77
CA TYR A 37 10.92 7.98 -7.61
C TYR A 37 10.63 9.40 -7.12
N ASN A 38 9.45 9.91 -7.46
CA ASN A 38 8.91 11.14 -6.87
C ASN A 38 7.68 10.83 -6.02
N THR A 39 7.43 11.70 -5.04
CA THR A 39 6.19 11.68 -4.26
C THR A 39 5.23 12.71 -4.83
N VAL A 40 4.04 12.24 -5.18
CA VAL A 40 2.92 13.08 -5.66
C VAL A 40 1.70 12.80 -4.80
N GLU A 41 0.78 13.76 -4.72
CA GLU A 41 -0.47 13.58 -3.97
C GLU A 41 -1.67 13.85 -4.88
N PHE A 42 -2.64 12.94 -4.85
CA PHE A 42 -3.88 13.04 -5.61
C PHE A 42 -5.07 13.08 -4.64
N LYS A 43 -6.12 13.81 -4.99
CA LYS A 43 -7.42 13.57 -4.34
C LYS A 43 -8.02 12.29 -4.89
N LEU A 44 -8.73 11.53 -4.06
CA LEU A 44 -9.39 10.30 -4.50
C LEU A 44 -10.29 10.52 -5.73
N GLU A 45 -10.98 11.66 -5.82
CA GLU A 45 -11.82 12.03 -6.97
C GLU A 45 -11.10 12.06 -8.31
N TYR A 46 -9.78 12.30 -8.32
CA TYR A 46 -8.97 12.26 -9.53
C TYR A 46 -9.05 10.92 -10.26
N PHE A 47 -9.25 9.82 -9.52
CA PHE A 47 -9.24 8.47 -10.07
C PHE A 47 -10.61 7.98 -10.54
N ILE A 48 -11.70 8.66 -10.18
CA ILE A 48 -13.08 8.21 -10.48
C ILE A 48 -13.27 8.01 -11.98
N ASP A 49 -12.81 8.97 -12.80
CA ASP A 49 -12.99 8.92 -14.25
C ASP A 49 -11.88 8.14 -14.97
N LYS A 50 -10.88 7.64 -14.22
CA LYS A 50 -9.67 6.98 -14.77
C LYS A 50 -9.70 5.46 -14.66
N ILE A 51 -10.55 4.94 -13.79
CA ILE A 51 -10.67 3.50 -13.52
C ILE A 51 -12.14 3.15 -13.66
N SER A 52 -12.46 2.37 -14.69
CA SER A 52 -13.81 1.91 -14.96
C SER A 52 -14.29 0.89 -13.92
N GLN A 53 -15.60 0.72 -13.76
CA GLN A 53 -16.13 -0.31 -12.86
C GLN A 53 -15.69 -1.72 -13.27
N GLN A 54 -15.62 -2.01 -14.57
CA GLN A 54 -15.10 -3.29 -15.07
C GLN A 54 -13.66 -3.55 -14.58
N GLU A 55 -12.78 -2.54 -14.61
CA GLU A 55 -11.42 -2.67 -14.09
C GLU A 55 -11.39 -2.91 -12.58
N ILE A 56 -12.32 -2.31 -11.83
CA ILE A 56 -12.49 -2.56 -10.39
C ILE A 56 -12.86 -4.03 -10.18
N ASP A 57 -13.90 -4.52 -10.86
CA ASP A 57 -14.42 -5.87 -10.69
C ASP A 57 -13.38 -6.95 -11.05
N ASP A 58 -12.60 -6.73 -12.11
CA ASP A 58 -11.58 -7.69 -12.57
C ASP A 58 -10.35 -7.76 -11.63
N ASN A 59 -10.07 -6.70 -10.87
CA ASN A 59 -8.82 -6.57 -10.11
C ASN A 59 -9.00 -6.50 -8.59
N LEU A 60 -10.23 -6.32 -8.09
CA LEU A 60 -10.51 -6.22 -6.66
C LEU A 60 -10.70 -7.62 -6.07
N HIS A 61 -9.79 -8.02 -5.20
CA HIS A 61 -9.75 -9.36 -4.60
C HIS A 61 -9.96 -9.34 -3.09
N TRP A 62 -10.07 -8.16 -2.48
CA TRP A 62 -10.51 -8.06 -1.09
C TRP A 62 -11.97 -8.43 -0.98
N ASN A 63 -12.30 -9.28 0.00
CA ASN A 63 -13.69 -9.55 0.36
C ASN A 63 -14.37 -8.29 0.95
N GLU A 64 -15.70 -8.28 0.96
CA GLU A 64 -16.49 -7.13 1.42
C GLU A 64 -16.19 -6.73 2.87
N GLU A 65 -15.86 -7.69 3.74
CA GLU A 65 -15.49 -7.42 5.13
C GLU A 65 -14.20 -6.59 5.19
N LYS A 66 -13.14 -7.02 4.50
CA LYS A 66 -11.87 -6.30 4.45
C LYS A 66 -12.02 -4.94 3.77
N GLN A 67 -12.85 -4.87 2.73
CA GLN A 67 -13.20 -3.62 2.08
C GLN A 67 -13.89 -2.66 3.08
N SER A 68 -14.87 -3.15 3.83
CA SER A 68 -15.62 -2.36 4.81
C SER A 68 -14.73 -1.82 5.92
N TYR A 69 -13.84 -2.64 6.49
CA TYR A 69 -12.86 -2.18 7.49
C TYR A 69 -11.93 -1.09 6.94
N PHE A 70 -11.52 -1.22 5.67
CA PHE A 70 -10.71 -0.19 5.04
C PHE A 70 -11.49 1.12 4.88
N ILE A 71 -12.74 1.08 4.44
CA ILE A 71 -13.58 2.29 4.37
C ILE A 71 -13.81 2.90 5.76
N GLU A 72 -14.05 2.08 6.79
CA GLU A 72 -14.16 2.56 8.18
C GLU A 72 -12.89 3.30 8.62
N SER A 73 -11.71 2.77 8.29
CA SER A 73 -10.44 3.44 8.59
C SER A 73 -10.35 4.84 7.94
N LEU A 74 -10.80 4.98 6.69
CA LEU A 74 -10.82 6.26 5.99
C LEU A 74 -11.84 7.22 6.59
N MET A 75 -12.99 6.72 7.02
CA MET A 75 -14.02 7.53 7.70
C MET A 75 -13.56 8.04 9.07
N LEU A 76 -12.73 7.25 9.77
CA LEU A 76 -12.07 7.63 11.01
C LEU A 76 -10.89 8.59 10.81
N GLY A 77 -10.53 8.91 9.56
CA GLY A 77 -9.48 9.86 9.22
C GLY A 77 -8.09 9.26 9.10
N LEU A 78 -7.96 7.93 9.03
CA LEU A 78 -6.68 7.31 8.72
C LEU A 78 -6.35 7.59 7.24
N PRO A 79 -5.10 7.96 6.92
CA PRO A 79 -4.72 8.23 5.54
C PRO A 79 -4.72 6.95 4.71
N ILE A 80 -4.99 7.06 3.41
CA ILE A 80 -4.74 5.97 2.47
C ILE A 80 -3.22 5.74 2.46
N LEU A 81 -2.79 4.62 3.04
CA LEU A 81 -1.41 4.16 2.98
C LEU A 81 -1.02 4.09 1.49
N ALA A 82 0.04 4.79 1.12
CA ALA A 82 0.34 5.25 -0.24
C ALA A 82 0.18 4.21 -1.37
N ILE A 83 -0.04 4.69 -2.60
CA ILE A 83 0.05 3.85 -3.81
C ILE A 83 1.44 3.96 -4.43
N VAL A 84 1.92 2.90 -5.07
CA VAL A 84 3.16 2.95 -5.86
C VAL A 84 2.78 2.67 -7.30
N PHE A 85 3.26 3.47 -8.25
CA PHE A 85 2.98 3.24 -9.65
C PHE A 85 4.20 3.49 -10.54
N LYS A 86 4.24 2.79 -11.67
CA LYS A 86 5.27 2.98 -12.69
C LYS A 86 4.84 4.07 -13.66
N GLU A 87 5.76 4.97 -13.94
CA GLU A 87 5.55 5.99 -14.97
C GLU A 87 5.61 5.43 -16.37
N LYS A 88 4.84 6.03 -17.28
CA LYS A 88 4.97 5.78 -18.71
C LYS A 88 6.18 6.48 -19.30
N ASN A 89 6.39 7.76 -18.98
CA ASN A 89 7.49 8.60 -19.48
C ASN A 89 7.97 9.56 -18.38
N SER A 90 9.24 9.97 -18.44
CA SER A 90 9.92 10.79 -17.41
C SER A 90 9.40 12.21 -17.22
N ASN A 91 8.36 12.63 -17.96
CA ASN A 91 7.79 13.98 -17.89
C ASN A 91 6.32 13.97 -17.42
N ASP A 92 5.77 12.80 -17.08
CA ASP A 92 4.35 12.60 -16.76
C ASP A 92 4.16 12.07 -15.32
N TRP A 93 4.95 12.58 -14.36
CA TRP A 93 4.95 12.11 -12.97
C TRP A 93 3.60 12.27 -12.25
N ASP A 94 2.72 13.10 -12.79
CA ASP A 94 1.38 13.41 -12.29
C ASP A 94 0.26 12.62 -13.02
N LYS A 95 0.61 11.65 -13.86
CA LYS A 95 -0.38 10.90 -14.66
C LYS A 95 -0.40 9.40 -14.35
N LEU A 96 -1.37 9.02 -13.54
CA LEU A 96 -1.90 7.65 -13.57
C LEU A 96 -3.00 7.56 -14.63
N ASN A 97 -2.84 6.65 -15.59
CA ASN A 97 -3.75 6.50 -16.75
C ASN A 97 -4.33 5.10 -16.91
N SER A 98 -3.91 4.16 -16.05
CA SER A 98 -4.39 2.78 -16.07
C SER A 98 -3.97 2.12 -14.77
N ILE A 99 -4.82 1.24 -14.25
CA ILE A 99 -4.56 0.46 -13.05
C ILE A 99 -3.33 -0.47 -13.16
N GLU A 100 -2.94 -0.84 -14.39
CA GLU A 100 -1.76 -1.68 -14.65
C GLU A 100 -0.44 -1.00 -14.28
N GLN A 101 -0.45 0.33 -14.16
CA GLN A 101 0.71 1.06 -13.67
C GLN A 101 0.89 0.90 -12.16
N ILE A 102 -0.15 0.54 -11.42
CA ILE A 102 -0.08 0.42 -9.96
C ILE A 102 0.68 -0.84 -9.57
N ILE A 103 1.80 -0.64 -8.89
CA ILE A 103 2.67 -1.67 -8.36
C ILE A 103 2.13 -2.20 -7.03
N ASP A 104 1.75 -1.28 -6.14
CA ASP A 104 1.24 -1.54 -4.79
C ASP A 104 0.14 -0.55 -4.41
N GLY A 105 -0.73 -0.94 -3.48
CA GLY A 105 -1.87 -0.16 -3.01
C GLY A 105 -3.10 -0.28 -3.91
N LYS A 106 -3.07 -1.16 -4.92
CA LYS A 106 -4.17 -1.38 -5.87
C LYS A 106 -5.49 -1.66 -5.15
N GLN A 107 -5.49 -2.62 -4.22
CA GLN A 107 -6.70 -3.00 -3.47
C GLN A 107 -7.28 -1.85 -2.63
N ARG A 108 -6.43 -0.98 -2.06
CA ARG A 108 -6.86 0.20 -1.29
C ARG A 108 -7.58 1.21 -2.20
N LEU A 109 -6.95 1.56 -3.31
CA LEU A 109 -7.54 2.50 -4.28
C LEU A 109 -8.85 1.95 -4.85
N LEU A 110 -8.84 0.69 -5.30
CA LEU A 110 -10.01 0.04 -5.86
C LEU A 110 -11.17 -0.03 -4.85
N THR A 111 -10.91 -0.41 -3.61
CA THR A 111 -11.93 -0.43 -2.56
C THR A 111 -12.59 0.94 -2.38
N ALA A 112 -11.78 2.01 -2.33
CA ALA A 112 -12.29 3.36 -2.16
C ALA A 112 -13.18 3.81 -3.34
N LEU A 113 -12.79 3.46 -4.57
CA LEU A 113 -13.58 3.73 -5.77
C LEU A 113 -14.84 2.88 -5.84
N ASN A 114 -14.75 1.59 -5.47
CA ASN A 114 -15.89 0.67 -5.41
C ASN A 114 -16.97 1.17 -4.46
N PHE A 115 -16.56 1.70 -3.30
CA PHE A 115 -17.48 2.36 -2.37
C PHE A 115 -18.09 3.62 -2.97
N ILE A 116 -17.30 4.53 -3.54
CA ILE A 116 -17.80 5.77 -4.19
C ILE A 116 -18.84 5.46 -5.27
N ASN A 117 -18.67 4.36 -6.01
CA ASN A 117 -19.56 3.93 -7.07
C ASN A 117 -20.82 3.19 -6.57
N ASN A 118 -21.07 3.15 -5.26
CA ASN A 118 -22.21 2.45 -4.62
C ASN A 118 -22.23 0.91 -4.82
N ASN A 119 -21.08 0.33 -5.14
CA ASN A 119 -20.91 -1.10 -5.37
C ASN A 119 -20.41 -1.88 -4.13
N LEU A 120 -20.17 -1.18 -3.02
CA LEU A 120 -19.91 -1.77 -1.71
C LEU A 120 -20.96 -1.28 -0.71
N GLN A 121 -21.62 -2.22 -0.04
CA GLN A 121 -22.42 -1.95 1.16
C GLN A 121 -21.56 -2.30 2.38
N LEU A 122 -21.45 -1.36 3.32
CA LEU A 122 -20.59 -1.55 4.49
C LEU A 122 -21.17 -2.60 5.43
N SER A 123 -20.32 -3.48 5.95
CA SER A 123 -20.71 -4.54 6.88
C SER A 123 -19.64 -4.80 7.93
N ASN A 124 -20.05 -5.40 9.06
CA ASN A 124 -19.20 -5.83 10.17
C ASN A 124 -18.32 -4.73 10.80
N LEU A 125 -18.71 -3.47 10.66
CA LEU A 125 -18.02 -2.33 11.29
C LEU A 125 -18.20 -2.34 12.80
N LYS A 126 -17.15 -1.97 13.54
CA LYS A 126 -17.10 -2.02 15.02
C LYS A 126 -16.96 -0.65 15.68
N GLN A 127 -16.33 0.31 15.01
CA GLN A 127 -16.15 1.67 15.53
C GLN A 127 -17.27 2.59 15.04
N LEU A 128 -17.74 2.37 13.80
CA LEU A 128 -18.82 3.12 13.16
C LEU A 128 -20.00 2.19 12.86
N GLU A 129 -20.50 1.50 13.89
CA GLU A 129 -21.53 0.45 13.74
C GLU A 129 -22.81 0.94 13.04
N THR A 130 -23.16 2.21 13.19
CA THR A 130 -24.34 2.83 12.55
C THR A 130 -24.21 2.96 11.03
N LEU A 131 -23.00 2.80 10.47
CA LEU A 131 -22.77 2.78 9.03
C LEU A 131 -22.92 1.38 8.43
N ASN A 132 -23.12 0.34 9.24
CA ASN A 132 -23.44 -0.98 8.70
C ASN A 132 -24.74 -0.90 7.89
N GLY A 133 -24.70 -1.45 6.68
CA GLY A 133 -25.77 -1.38 5.70
C GLY A 133 -25.73 -0.15 4.79
N PHE A 134 -24.85 0.82 5.03
CA PHE A 134 -24.76 2.03 4.20
C PHE A 134 -23.97 1.78 2.92
N LYS A 135 -24.43 2.39 1.83
CA LYS A 135 -23.67 2.69 0.62
C LYS A 135 -23.17 4.14 0.67
N PHE A 136 -22.39 4.53 -0.33
CA PHE A 136 -21.83 5.89 -0.39
C PHE A 136 -22.89 6.97 -0.55
N GLU A 137 -23.96 6.70 -1.30
CA GLU A 137 -25.09 7.60 -1.50
C GLU A 137 -25.89 7.88 -0.22
N ASP A 138 -25.90 6.96 0.74
CA ASP A 138 -26.58 7.12 2.03
C ASP A 138 -25.89 8.14 2.94
N LEU A 139 -24.64 8.50 2.63
CA LEU A 139 -23.90 9.51 3.39
C LEU A 139 -24.39 10.92 3.05
N MET A 140 -24.35 11.82 4.03
CA MET A 140 -24.56 13.25 3.79
C MET A 140 -23.63 13.77 2.67
N LEU A 141 -24.12 14.68 1.83
CA LEU A 141 -23.33 15.27 0.73
C LEU A 141 -22.00 15.87 1.20
N SER A 142 -21.97 16.47 2.40
CA SER A 142 -20.75 17.01 3.00
C SER A 142 -19.73 15.92 3.35
N ARG A 143 -20.20 14.73 3.75
CA ARG A 143 -19.37 13.56 4.02
C ARG A 143 -18.86 12.94 2.73
N GLN A 144 -19.73 12.77 1.72
CA GLN A 144 -19.33 12.31 0.39
C GLN A 144 -18.23 13.20 -0.20
N SER A 145 -18.40 14.52 -0.08
CA SER A 145 -17.42 15.53 -0.52
C SER A 145 -16.09 15.43 0.22
N LYS A 146 -16.11 15.19 1.54
CA LYS A 146 -14.88 14.98 2.33
C LYS A 146 -14.17 13.70 1.91
N PHE A 147 -14.91 12.61 1.70
CA PHE A 147 -14.36 11.32 1.32
C PHE A 147 -13.67 11.38 -0.06
N LYS A 148 -14.33 11.97 -1.06
CA LYS A 148 -13.77 12.21 -2.41
C LYS A 148 -12.49 13.05 -2.41
N ARG A 149 -12.29 13.88 -1.39
CA ARG A 149 -11.10 14.73 -1.23
C ARG A 149 -10.01 14.15 -0.33
N ILE A 150 -10.15 12.91 0.13
CA ILE A 150 -9.06 12.22 0.86
C ILE A 150 -7.81 12.22 -0.03
N SER A 151 -6.68 12.62 0.55
CA SER A 151 -5.38 12.62 -0.14
C SER A 151 -4.86 11.20 -0.26
N VAL A 152 -4.51 10.82 -1.47
CA VAL A 152 -3.81 9.60 -1.86
C VAL A 152 -2.38 10.00 -2.16
N ARG A 153 -1.48 9.69 -1.24
CA ARG A 153 -0.04 9.80 -1.52
C ARG A 153 0.37 8.72 -2.50
N ALA A 154 1.15 9.08 -3.50
CA ALA A 154 1.63 8.15 -4.51
C ALA A 154 3.15 8.30 -4.70
N PHE A 155 3.82 7.17 -4.88
CA PHE A 155 5.22 7.11 -5.28
C PHE A 155 5.27 6.74 -6.76
N ALA A 156 5.61 7.72 -7.59
CA ALA A 156 5.77 7.58 -9.02
C ALA A 156 7.20 7.11 -9.29
N VAL A 157 7.37 5.89 -9.79
CA VAL A 157 8.67 5.26 -9.99
C VAL A 157 9.13 5.45 -11.45
N ALA A 158 10.32 6.04 -11.62
CA ALA A 158 10.88 6.35 -12.92
C ALA A 158 10.98 5.09 -13.80
N PRO A 159 10.79 5.20 -15.14
CA PRO A 159 10.80 4.03 -16.03
C PRO A 159 12.14 3.26 -16.02
N LYS A 160 13.25 3.96 -15.73
CA LYS A 160 14.62 3.42 -15.67
C LYS A 160 14.94 2.67 -14.37
N SER A 161 14.09 2.77 -13.36
CA SER A 161 14.33 2.14 -12.05
C SER A 161 14.14 0.62 -12.13
N ASP A 162 14.98 -0.12 -11.41
CA ASP A 162 14.88 -1.57 -11.36
C ASP A 162 13.69 -2.01 -10.49
N LEU A 163 12.59 -2.37 -11.15
CA LEU A 163 11.36 -2.83 -10.52
C LEU A 163 11.34 -4.33 -10.20
N SER A 164 12.40 -5.09 -10.51
CA SER A 164 12.46 -6.53 -10.23
C SER A 164 12.19 -6.84 -8.76
N VAL A 165 12.67 -5.98 -7.85
CA VAL A 165 12.44 -6.08 -6.40
C VAL A 165 10.95 -6.17 -6.08
N TRP A 166 10.09 -5.39 -6.74
CA TRP A 166 8.65 -5.38 -6.46
C TRP A 166 7.91 -6.57 -7.06
N ARG A 167 8.49 -7.27 -8.03
CA ARG A 167 7.85 -8.42 -8.68
C ARG A 167 7.94 -9.69 -7.84
N GLU A 168 8.97 -9.79 -7.00
CA GLU A 168 9.22 -10.98 -6.16
C GLU A 168 8.37 -11.01 -4.89
N TYR A 169 7.77 -9.88 -4.49
CA TYR A 169 6.94 -9.75 -3.28
C TYR A 169 5.45 -9.48 -3.55
N ARG A 170 4.98 -9.71 -4.78
CA ARG A 170 3.58 -9.50 -5.19
C ARG A 170 2.66 -10.66 -4.81
#